data_AF-A0AAJ1R4S0-F1
#
_entry.id   AF-A0AAJ1R4S0-F1
#
_cell.length_a   1.000
_cell.length_b   1.000
_cell.length_c   1.000
_cell.angle_alpha   90.00
_cell.angle_beta   90.00
_cell.angle_gamma   90.00
#
_symmetry.space_group_name_H-M   'P 1'
#
loop_
_entity.id
_entity.type
_entity.pdbx_description
1 polymer ?
#
loop_
_entity_poly.entity_id
_entity_poly.type
_entity_poly.pdbx_seq_one_letter_code
_entity_poly.pdbx_strand_id
1 'polypeptide(L)'
;MISSETENYTLVRNVEAEIEGYSKLGAKISYRKADIVFLDDEIFILTINKPIIQLTKSYEDFPEVFYKYSYYAKQKVKERLEIRNSNRSIKVNLNLKKKDFDLEKYIKGQNMHDN
;
A
#
# COMPACT_ATOMS: atom_id res chain seq x y z
N MET A 1 -12.30 -31.86 -3.12
CA MET A 1 -11.20 -31.24 -2.36
C MET A 1 -11.08 -29.82 -2.85
N ILE A 2 -11.47 -28.83 -2.05
CA ILE A 2 -11.23 -27.42 -2.36
C ILE A 2 -9.98 -27.06 -1.57
N SER A 3 -8.85 -26.93 -2.25
CA SER A 3 -7.67 -26.30 -1.68
C SER A 3 -7.94 -24.80 -1.60
N SER A 4 -8.50 -24.32 -0.50
CA SER A 4 -8.39 -22.91 -0.17
C SER A 4 -6.96 -22.68 0.30
N GLU A 5 -6.07 -22.30 -0.62
CA GLU A 5 -4.81 -21.71 -0.23
C GLU A 5 -5.16 -20.48 0.62
N THR A 6 -4.86 -20.53 1.91
CA THR A 6 -4.97 -19.35 2.78
C THR A 6 -3.95 -18.35 2.27
N GLU A 7 -4.42 -17.36 1.51
CA GLU A 7 -3.61 -16.24 1.06
C GLU A 7 -2.94 -15.56 2.27
N ASN A 8 -1.61 -15.55 2.28
CA ASN A 8 -0.82 -15.00 3.38
C ASN A 8 -0.79 -13.47 3.29
N TYR A 9 -1.79 -12.80 3.86
CA TYR A 9 -1.74 -11.35 4.02
C TYR A 9 -0.94 -10.94 5.27
N THR A 10 -0.35 -9.75 5.23
CA THR A 10 0.24 -9.09 6.41
C THR A 10 -0.56 -7.85 6.77
N LEU A 11 -1.11 -7.80 7.98
CA LEU A 11 -1.86 -6.66 8.51
C LEU A 11 -0.97 -5.83 9.44
N VAL A 12 -0.76 -4.55 9.11
CA VAL A 12 -0.06 -3.59 9.96
C VAL A 12 -1.03 -2.53 10.43
N ARG A 13 -1.30 -2.51 11.75
CA ARG A 13 -2.32 -1.61 12.32
C ARG A 13 -1.78 -0.24 12.71
N ASN A 14 -2.66 0.75 12.68
CA ASN A 14 -2.42 2.12 13.16
C ASN A 14 -1.19 2.78 12.52
N VAL A 15 -1.01 2.61 11.22
CA VAL A 15 0.03 3.24 10.41
C VAL A 15 -0.36 4.68 10.12
N GLU A 16 0.59 5.60 10.26
CA GLU A 16 0.44 6.95 9.73
C GLU A 16 0.68 6.88 8.22
N ALA A 17 -0.34 7.19 7.43
CA ALA A 17 -0.32 7.13 5.98
C ALA A 17 -0.50 8.53 5.39
N GLU A 18 0.35 8.91 4.45
CA GLU A 18 0.23 10.18 3.72
C GLU A 18 0.04 9.90 2.24
N ILE A 19 -0.95 10.53 1.63
CA ILE A 19 -1.24 10.44 0.20
C ILE A 19 -1.13 11.84 -0.39
N GLU A 20 -0.13 12.03 -1.24
CA GLU A 20 0.10 13.27 -1.96
C GLU A 20 -0.40 13.12 -3.40
N GLY A 21 -1.35 13.95 -3.80
CA GLY A 21 -1.82 14.06 -5.18
C GLY A 21 -1.11 15.20 -5.91
N TYR A 22 -0.57 14.90 -7.09
CA TYR A 22 0.17 15.85 -7.94
C TYR A 22 -0.71 16.48 -9.05
N SER A 23 -1.98 16.78 -8.74
CA SER A 23 -2.77 17.69 -9.59
C SER A 23 -2.31 19.14 -9.38
N LYS A 24 -2.75 20.08 -10.24
CA LYS A 24 -2.31 21.50 -10.32
C LYS A 24 -2.25 22.28 -8.97
N LEU A 25 -2.77 21.73 -7.87
CA LEU A 25 -2.80 22.33 -6.54
C LEU A 25 -2.10 21.49 -5.43
N GLY A 26 -1.36 20.42 -5.75
CA GLY A 26 -0.50 19.72 -4.79
C GLY A 26 -1.21 19.24 -3.51
N ALA A 27 -2.41 18.70 -3.64
CA ALA A 27 -3.22 18.30 -2.49
C ALA A 27 -2.55 17.14 -1.73
N LYS A 28 -2.18 17.38 -0.46
CA LYS A 28 -1.69 16.35 0.45
C LYS A 28 -2.75 16.01 1.48
N ILE A 29 -3.11 14.73 1.57
CA ILE A 29 -4.01 14.20 2.59
C ILE A 29 -3.19 13.29 3.51
N SER A 30 -3.15 13.62 4.80
CA SER A 30 -2.51 12.78 5.82
C SER A 30 -3.56 12.09 6.68
N TYR A 31 -3.42 10.79 6.82
CA TYR A 31 -4.20 9.91 7.70
C TYR A 31 -3.37 9.55 8.92
N ARG A 32 -3.82 10.01 10.09
CA ARG A 32 -3.10 9.77 11.35
C ARG A 32 -3.08 8.30 11.77
N LYS A 33 -4.11 7.53 11.41
CA LYS A 33 -4.25 6.11 11.71
C LYS A 33 -5.00 5.42 10.57
N ALA A 34 -4.32 4.56 9.85
CA ALA A 34 -4.87 3.63 8.88
C ALA A 34 -4.31 2.23 9.15
N ASP A 35 -5.10 1.21 8.86
CA ASP A 35 -4.61 -0.17 8.86
C ASP A 35 -4.18 -0.53 7.43
N ILE A 36 -3.03 -1.18 7.30
CA ILE A 36 -2.46 -1.53 5.99
C ILE A 36 -2.49 -3.04 5.85
N VAL A 37 -3.07 -3.52 4.75
CA VAL A 37 -3.02 -4.93 4.37
C VAL A 37 -2.07 -5.05 3.19
N PHE A 38 -1.03 -5.85 3.35
CA PHE A 38 -0.14 -6.27 2.26
C PHE A 38 -0.55 -7.67 1.84
N LEU A 39 -0.87 -7.85 0.56
CA LEU A 39 -1.28 -9.13 -0.02
C LEU A 39 -0.63 -9.24 -1.40
N ASP A 40 0.45 -10.01 -1.54
CA ASP A 40 1.18 -10.19 -2.79
C ASP A 40 1.44 -8.86 -3.56
N ASP A 41 0.75 -8.65 -4.67
CA ASP A 41 0.83 -7.47 -5.53
C ASP A 41 -0.12 -6.33 -5.14
N GLU A 42 -0.90 -6.53 -4.08
CA GLU A 42 -1.92 -5.64 -3.53
C GLU A 42 -1.46 -4.99 -2.21
N ILE A 43 -1.80 -3.72 -2.06
CA ILE A 43 -1.67 -2.98 -0.80
C ILE A 43 -2.97 -2.22 -0.56
N PHE A 44 -3.68 -2.57 0.50
CA PHE A 44 -4.91 -1.89 0.90
C PHE A 44 -4.63 -0.93 2.06
N ILE A 45 -5.10 0.30 1.92
CA ILE A 45 -5.06 1.32 2.97
C ILE A 45 -6.49 1.46 3.51
N LEU A 46 -6.70 0.90 4.69
CA LEU A 46 -7.97 0.92 5.40
C LEU A 46 -8.01 2.14 6.31
N THR A 47 -8.73 3.17 5.88
CA THR A 47 -8.84 4.43 6.61
C THR A 47 -10.05 4.40 7.54
N ILE A 48 -9.90 4.90 8.78
CA ILE A 48 -11.00 4.92 9.76
C ILE A 48 -12.11 5.85 9.23
N ASN A 49 -13.27 5.28 8.89
CA ASN A 49 -14.46 5.97 8.35
C ASN A 49 -14.29 6.62 6.96
N LYS A 50 -13.40 6.08 6.13
CA LYS A 50 -13.08 6.65 4.82
C LYS A 50 -12.89 5.53 3.78
N PRO A 51 -12.84 5.88 2.49
CA PRO A 51 -12.72 4.89 1.42
C PRO A 51 -11.52 3.96 1.59
N ILE A 52 -11.72 2.68 1.25
CA ILE A 52 -10.61 1.73 1.06
C ILE A 52 -9.87 2.12 -0.21
N ILE A 53 -8.55 2.26 -0.08
CA ILE A 53 -7.67 2.59 -1.20
C ILE A 53 -6.82 1.36 -1.51
N GLN A 54 -6.91 0.86 -2.73
CA GLN A 54 -6.10 -0.21 -3.26
C GLN A 54 -4.95 0.36 -4.10
N LEU A 55 -3.73 -0.08 -3.81
CA LEU A 55 -2.56 0.09 -4.67
C LEU A 55 -2.22 -1.30 -5.24
N THR A 56 -2.22 -1.44 -6.56
CA THR A 56 -2.17 -2.76 -7.21
C THR A 56 -1.18 -2.81 -8.39
N LYS A 57 -0.67 -4.02 -8.69
CA LYS A 57 -0.09 -4.37 -10.00
C LYS A 57 -1.04 -5.26 -10.84
N SER A 58 -2.14 -5.76 -10.27
CA SER A 58 -3.07 -6.69 -10.91
C SER A 58 -4.26 -5.99 -11.58
N TYR A 59 -5.04 -6.78 -12.32
CA TYR A 59 -6.33 -6.37 -12.87
C TYR A 59 -7.51 -6.70 -11.94
N GLU A 60 -7.26 -7.23 -10.75
CA GLU A 60 -8.30 -7.71 -9.84
C GLU A 60 -9.11 -6.55 -9.24
N ASP A 61 -10.44 -6.66 -9.29
CA ASP A 61 -11.37 -5.68 -8.77
C ASP A 61 -12.03 -6.20 -7.49
N PHE A 62 -11.89 -5.44 -6.40
CA PHE A 62 -12.48 -5.76 -5.11
C PHE A 62 -13.74 -4.91 -4.87
N PRO A 63 -14.88 -5.52 -4.50
CA PRO A 63 -16.18 -4.84 -4.48
C PRO A 63 -16.32 -3.69 -3.48
N GLU A 64 -15.45 -3.63 -2.46
CA GLU A 64 -15.46 -2.59 -1.41
C GLU A 64 -14.34 -1.54 -1.58
N VAL A 65 -13.52 -1.67 -2.64
CA VAL A 65 -12.48 -0.70 -2.96
C VAL A 65 -13.10 0.51 -3.63
N PHE A 66 -12.90 1.67 -3.03
CA PHE A 66 -13.43 2.92 -3.58
C PHE A 66 -12.43 3.59 -4.52
N TYR A 67 -11.13 3.50 -4.21
CA TYR A 67 -10.07 4.04 -5.06
C TYR A 67 -9.06 2.94 -5.39
N LYS A 68 -8.83 2.72 -6.68
CA LYS A 68 -7.83 1.79 -7.20
C LYS A 68 -6.76 2.56 -7.96
N TYR A 69 -5.50 2.38 -7.60
CA TYR A 69 -4.35 2.97 -8.28
C TYR A 69 -3.32 1.91 -8.63
N SER A 70 -2.87 1.89 -9.87
CA SER A 70 -1.71 1.07 -10.23
C SER A 70 -0.42 1.67 -9.69
N TYR A 71 0.53 0.85 -9.24
CA TYR A 71 1.86 1.32 -8.84
C TYR A 71 2.98 0.70 -9.69
N TYR A 72 4.09 1.43 -9.79
CA TYR A 72 5.27 1.00 -10.53
C TYR A 72 6.52 0.87 -9.65
N ALA A 73 6.53 1.52 -8.47
CA ALA A 73 7.68 1.52 -7.60
C ALA A 73 7.27 1.52 -6.12
N LYS A 74 7.99 0.72 -5.34
CA LYS A 74 8.00 0.69 -3.88
C LYS A 74 9.45 0.90 -3.43
N GLN A 75 9.69 1.76 -2.45
CA GLN A 75 11.04 1.94 -1.90
C GLN A 75 11.02 2.31 -0.43
N LYS A 76 12.08 1.92 0.28
CA LYS A 76 12.31 2.38 1.65
C LYS A 76 12.96 3.76 1.62
N VAL A 77 12.34 4.71 2.31
CA VAL A 77 12.92 6.04 2.57
C VAL A 77 12.95 6.22 4.09
N LYS A 78 14.14 6.01 4.68
CA LYS A 78 14.30 5.93 6.15
C LYS A 78 13.38 4.84 6.72
N GLU A 79 12.49 5.18 7.66
CA GLU A 79 11.53 4.24 8.28
C GLU A 79 10.17 4.19 7.57
N ARG A 80 10.10 4.71 6.34
CA ARG A 80 8.86 4.81 5.57
C ARG A 80 8.92 3.95 4.32
N LEU A 81 7.79 3.35 3.97
CA LEU A 81 7.55 2.77 2.65
C LEU A 81 6.94 3.85 1.76
N GLU A 82 7.66 4.25 0.72
CA GLU A 82 7.16 5.14 -0.33
C GLU A 82 6.68 4.29 -1.51
N ILE A 83 5.46 4.57 -1.98
CA ILE A 83 4.84 3.87 -3.11
C ILE A 83 4.40 4.94 -4.13
N ARG A 84 4.78 4.75 -5.39
CA ARG A 84 4.47 5.68 -6.48
C ARG A 84 3.58 5.02 -7.50
N ASN A 85 2.50 5.71 -7.84
CA ASN A 85 1.56 5.20 -8.80
C ASN A 85 2.06 5.38 -10.24
N SER A 86 1.63 4.54 -11.18
CA SER A 86 2.22 4.43 -12.52
C SER A 86 2.16 5.71 -13.34
N ASN A 87 1.09 6.50 -13.20
CA ASN A 87 0.94 7.78 -13.90
C ASN A 87 1.51 8.98 -13.10
N ARG A 88 2.19 8.73 -11.97
CA ARG A 88 2.78 9.73 -11.06
C ARG A 88 1.77 10.75 -10.51
N SER A 89 0.47 10.46 -10.56
CA SER A 89 -0.57 11.33 -10.02
C SER A 89 -0.64 11.29 -8.50
N ILE A 90 -0.19 10.21 -7.87
CA ILE A 90 -0.13 10.08 -6.41
C ILE A 90 1.20 9.48 -5.91
N LYS A 91 1.59 9.88 -4.70
CA LYS A 91 2.63 9.23 -3.91
C LYS A 91 2.07 8.92 -2.53
N VAL A 92 2.22 7.67 -2.11
CA VAL A 92 1.82 7.18 -0.80
C VAL A 92 3.06 6.99 0.06
N ASN A 93 3.01 7.45 1.31
CA ASN A 93 4.04 7.23 2.32
C ASN A 93 3.43 6.57 3.55
N LEU A 94 3.93 5.39 3.90
CA LEU A 94 3.50 4.63 5.06
C LEU A 94 4.60 4.65 6.12
N ASN A 95 4.29 5.17 7.30
CA ASN A 95 5.23 5.21 8.42
C ASN A 95 5.13 3.91 9.24
N LEU A 96 6.10 3.02 9.01
CA LEU A 96 6.15 1.70 9.62
C LEU A 96 7.07 1.67 10.84
N LYS A 97 7.52 2.84 11.32
CA LYS A 97 8.38 2.96 12.49
C LYS A 97 7.70 2.36 13.73
N LYS A 98 8.43 1.54 14.49
CA LYS A 98 7.94 0.83 15.69
C LYS A 98 6.72 -0.06 15.41
N LYS A 99 6.56 -0.53 14.17
CA LYS A 99 5.60 -1.58 13.83
C LYS A 99 6.32 -2.92 13.82
N ASP A 100 5.59 -3.98 14.18
CA ASP A 100 6.05 -5.35 14.02
C ASP A 100 5.92 -5.77 12.55
N PHE A 101 6.75 -5.16 11.71
CA PHE A 101 6.76 -5.34 10.26
C PHE A 101 8.18 -5.17 9.72
N ASP A 102 8.70 -6.22 9.08
CA ASP A 102 10.03 -6.20 8.47
C ASP A 102 9.96 -5.58 7.06
N LEU A 103 10.14 -4.25 7.01
CA LEU A 103 10.14 -3.49 5.76
C LEU A 103 11.28 -3.89 4.81
N GLU A 104 12.44 -4.25 5.34
CA GLU A 104 13.59 -4.66 4.54
C GLU A 104 13.31 -5.98 3.83
N LYS A 105 12.80 -6.97 4.57
CA LYS A 105 12.40 -8.26 4.01
C LYS A 105 11.27 -8.09 2.99
N TYR A 106 10.27 -7.27 3.28
CA TYR A 106 9.15 -7.02 2.37
C TYR A 106 9.63 -6.48 1.01
N ILE A 107 10.51 -5.47 1.00
CA ILE A 107 11.02 -4.88 -0.25
C ILE A 107 11.93 -5.88 -1.00
N LYS A 108 12.78 -6.63 -0.30
CA LYS A 108 13.68 -7.60 -0.93
C LYS A 108 12.97 -8.82 -1.50
N GLY A 109 11.93 -9.32 -0.82
CA GLY A 109 11.16 -10.47 -1.26
C GLY A 109 10.42 -10.23 -2.59
N GLN A 110 10.10 -8.98 -2.89
CA GLN A 110 9.39 -8.61 -4.13
C GLN A 110 10.35 -8.45 -5.32
N ASN A 111 11.59 -8.02 -5.09
CA ASN A 111 12.63 -7.94 -6.13
C ASN A 111 13.08 -9.33 -6.64
N MET A 112 12.71 -10.41 -5.96
CA MET A 112 13.01 -11.79 -6.41
C MET A 112 11.99 -12.34 -7.41
N HIS A 113 10.79 -11.74 -7.51
CA HIS A 113 9.75 -12.18 -8.45
C HIS A 113 9.76 -11.41 -9.79
N ASP A 114 10.53 -10.32 -9.89
CA ASP A 114 10.64 -9.47 -11.09
C ASP A 114 11.87 -9.82 -11.98
N ASN A 115 12.49 -11.02 -11.83
CA ASN A 115 13.65 -11.51 -12.61
C ASN A 115 13.34 -12.76 -13.44
#